data_AF-A0A2A2QHZ2-F1
#
_entry.id   AF-A0A2A2QHZ2-F1
#
_cell.length_a   1.000
_cell.length_b   1.000
_cell.length_c   1.000
_cell.angle_alpha   90.00
_cell.angle_beta   90.00
_cell.angle_gamma   90.00
#
_symmetry.space_group_name_H-M   'P 1'
#
loop_
_entity.id
_entity.type
_entity.pdbx_description
1 polymer ?
#
loop_
_entity_poly.entity_id
_entity_poly.type
_entity_poly.pdbx_seq_one_letter_code
_entity_poly.pdbx_strand_id
1 'polypeptide(L)'
;GLATNPQGHFARLLFDAFGVNTISPHVGLVLFSILFEPAGKILSVILNAWSRRHEFEADDFAKQHTGGATPLANALTKMTADHLSHPSPHPLRVWLDYSHPPLLQRLKALA
;
A
#
# COMPACT_ATOMS: atom_id res chain seq x y z
N GLY A 1 -8.91 16.06 -22.69
CA GLY A 1 -7.66 15.48 -22.19
C GLY A 1 -7.42 14.11 -22.80
N LEU A 2 -6.31 13.44 -22.48
CA LEU A 2 -5.91 12.15 -23.06
C LEU A 2 -7.05 11.11 -23.05
N ALA A 3 -7.67 10.89 -21.89
CA ALA A 3 -8.75 9.90 -21.68
C ALA A 3 -10.18 10.47 -21.81
N THR A 4 -10.34 11.77 -22.04
CA THR A 4 -11.64 12.45 -21.94
C THR A 4 -12.09 13.16 -23.21
N ASN A 5 -11.21 13.30 -24.21
CA ASN A 5 -11.54 13.96 -25.47
C ASN A 5 -12.35 13.03 -26.39
N PRO A 6 -13.61 13.34 -26.76
CA PRO A 6 -14.41 12.51 -27.67
C PRO A 6 -13.80 12.33 -29.06
N GLN A 7 -12.98 13.29 -29.51
CA GLN A 7 -12.29 13.23 -30.79
C GLN A 7 -10.90 12.57 -30.67
N GLY A 8 -10.50 12.15 -29.47
CA GLY A 8 -9.19 11.56 -29.20
C GLY A 8 -9.17 10.06 -29.48
N HIS A 9 -8.17 9.62 -30.27
CA HIS A 9 -7.97 8.20 -30.58
C HIS A 9 -7.80 7.32 -29.33
N PHE A 10 -6.99 7.77 -28.36
CA PHE A 10 -6.79 7.04 -27.10
C PHE A 10 -8.08 6.88 -26.30
N ALA A 11 -8.88 7.95 -26.17
CA ALA A 11 -10.14 7.89 -25.45
C ALA A 11 -11.13 6.92 -26.12
N ARG A 12 -11.22 6.91 -27.45
CA ARG A 12 -12.04 5.93 -28.19
C ARG A 12 -11.61 4.50 -27.89
N LEU A 13 -10.32 4.19 -28.04
CA LEU A 13 -9.78 2.85 -27.74
C LEU A 13 -10.06 2.42 -26.30
N LEU A 14 -9.86 3.32 -25.33
CA LEU A 14 -10.13 3.04 -23.92
C LEU A 14 -11.61 2.72 -23.70
N PHE A 15 -12.53 3.48 -24.30
CA PHE A 15 -13.96 3.25 -24.14
C PHE A 15 -14.44 1.99 -24.87
N ASP A 16 -13.88 1.68 -26.04
CA ASP A 16 -14.16 0.45 -26.78
C ASP A 16 -13.73 -0.81 -26.01
N ALA A 17 -12.55 -0.77 -25.39
CA ALA A 17 -12.04 -1.87 -24.58
C ALA A 17 -12.97 -2.23 -23.41
N PHE A 18 -13.77 -1.27 -22.93
CA PHE A 18 -14.75 -1.45 -21.85
C PHE A 18 -16.21 -1.47 -22.35
N GLY A 19 -16.44 -1.51 -23.68
CA GLY A 19 -17.77 -1.62 -24.28
C GLY A 19 -18.67 -0.38 -24.10
N VAL A 20 -18.09 0.80 -23.90
CA VAL A 20 -18.84 2.05 -23.69
C VAL A 20 -18.94 2.85 -24.98
N ASN A 21 -20.14 3.04 -25.51
CA ASN A 21 -20.32 3.72 -26.79
C ASN A 21 -20.11 5.24 -26.71
N THR A 22 -20.63 5.87 -25.65
CA THR A 22 -20.60 7.33 -25.47
C THR A 22 -19.38 7.77 -24.67
N ILE A 23 -18.54 8.62 -25.26
CA ILE A 23 -17.40 9.19 -24.54
C ILE A 23 -17.91 10.30 -23.61
N SER A 24 -17.66 10.14 -22.31
CA SER A 24 -18.01 11.11 -21.27
C SER A 24 -16.78 11.37 -20.39
N PRO A 25 -16.47 12.64 -20.04
CA PRO A 25 -15.33 12.95 -19.17
C PRO A 25 -15.34 12.19 -17.83
N HIS A 26 -16.52 12.00 -17.23
CA HIS A 26 -16.65 11.29 -15.94
C HIS A 26 -16.28 9.81 -16.05
N VAL A 27 -16.77 9.15 -17.10
CA VAL A 27 -16.43 7.75 -17.38
C VAL A 27 -14.96 7.62 -17.73
N GLY A 28 -14.42 8.57 -18.50
CA GLY A 28 -13.02 8.55 -18.93
C GLY A 28 -12.04 8.63 -17.77
N LEU A 29 -12.39 9.36 -16.70
CA LEU A 29 -11.59 9.39 -15.47
C LEU A 29 -11.58 8.03 -14.77
N VAL A 30 -12.74 7.39 -14.61
CA VAL A 30 -12.85 6.06 -13.98
C VAL A 30 -12.08 5.00 -14.78
N LEU A 31 -12.28 4.95 -16.09
CA LEU A 31 -11.58 3.98 -16.95
C LEU A 31 -10.07 4.21 -16.95
N PHE A 32 -9.63 5.47 -16.92
CA PHE A 32 -8.22 5.80 -16.81
C PHE A 32 -7.63 5.37 -15.46
N SER A 33 -8.38 5.53 -14.36
CA SER A 33 -7.96 5.04 -13.04
C SER A 33 -7.75 3.52 -13.04
N ILE A 34 -8.67 2.75 -13.61
CA ILE A 34 -8.54 1.29 -13.73
C ILE A 34 -7.33 0.91 -14.58
N LEU A 35 -7.16 1.56 -15.75
CA LEU A 35 -6.01 1.33 -16.62
C LEU A 35 -4.67 1.61 -15.91
N PHE A 36 -4.64 2.58 -15.01
CA PHE A 36 -3.43 2.98 -14.31
C PHE A 36 -3.12 2.12 -13.07
N GLU A 37 -4.03 1.24 -12.64
CA GLU A 37 -3.85 0.37 -11.46
C GLU A 37 -2.54 -0.44 -11.48
N PRO A 38 -2.11 -1.09 -12.57
CA PRO A 38 -0.87 -1.86 -12.58
C PRO A 38 0.38 -0.99 -12.33
N ALA A 39 0.41 0.22 -12.90
CA ALA A 39 1.49 1.17 -12.65
C ALA A 39 1.47 1.63 -11.18
N GLY A 40 0.28 1.91 -10.65
CA GLY A 40 0.08 2.20 -9.23
C GLY A 40 0.54 1.06 -8.33
N LYS A 41 0.32 -0.20 -8.72
CA LYS A 41 0.75 -1.38 -7.96
C LYS A 41 2.27 -1.49 -7.89
N ILE A 42 2.97 -1.28 -9.01
CA ILE A 42 4.45 -1.28 -9.03
C ILE A 42 4.99 -0.19 -8.11
N LEU A 43 4.44 1.02 -8.20
CA LEU A 43 4.82 2.13 -7.32
C LEU A 43 4.55 1.80 -5.85
N SER A 44 3.39 1.21 -5.55
CA SER A 44 3.01 0.80 -4.20
C SER A 44 4.00 -0.19 -3.60
N VAL A 45 4.52 -1.16 -4.36
CA VAL A 45 5.53 -2.11 -3.85
C VAL A 45 6.80 -1.38 -3.41
N ILE A 46 7.26 -0.41 -4.19
CA ILE A 46 8.45 0.41 -3.86
C ILE A 46 8.20 1.25 -2.62
N LEU A 47 7.07 1.96 -2.56
CA LEU A 47 6.70 2.80 -1.43
C LEU A 47 6.47 1.98 -0.15
N ASN A 48 5.86 0.80 -0.25
CA ASN A 48 5.68 -0.11 0.88
C ASN A 48 7.03 -0.59 1.41
N ALA A 49 7.99 -0.93 0.53
CA ALA A 49 9.34 -1.30 0.97
C ALA A 49 10.04 -0.16 1.71
N TRP A 50 9.90 1.07 1.22
CA TRP A 50 10.44 2.25 1.89
C TRP A 50 9.76 2.52 3.25
N SER A 51 8.43 2.43 3.28
CA SER A 51 7.63 2.56 4.51
C SER A 51 8.06 1.56 5.58
N ARG A 52 8.28 0.29 5.22
CA ARG A 52 8.74 -0.73 6.18
C ARG A 52 10.09 -0.41 6.80
N ARG A 53 10.99 0.24 6.05
CA ARG A 53 12.28 0.69 6.58
C ARG A 53 12.11 1.81 7.59
N HIS A 54 11.24 2.79 7.31
CA HIS A 54 10.95 3.86 8.25
C HIS A 54 10.30 3.36 9.54
N GLU A 55 9.47 2.31 9.48
CA GLU A 55 8.93 1.69 10.70
C GLU A 55 10.03 1.13 11.61
N PHE A 56 11.08 0.51 11.06
CA PHE A 56 12.22 0.04 11.87
C PHE A 56 13.04 1.20 12.45
N GLU A 57 13.25 2.27 11.68
CA GLU A 57 13.93 3.48 12.16
C GLU A 57 13.12 4.17 13.28
N ALA A 58 11.79 4.19 13.17
CA ALA A 58 10.89 4.72 14.19
C ALA A 58 10.85 3.84 15.45
N ASP A 59 10.86 2.51 15.30
CA ASP A 59 10.93 1.56 16.41
C ASP A 59 12.23 1.73 17.21
N ASP A 60 13.36 1.91 16.54
CA ASP A 60 14.66 2.18 17.18
C ASP A 60 14.68 3.55 17.89
N PHE A 61 14.13 4.58 17.23
CA PHE A 61 13.97 5.90 17.86
C PHE A 61 13.13 5.80 19.15
N ALA A 62 11.99 5.10 19.11
CA ALA A 62 11.14 4.91 20.27
C ALA A 62 11.87 4.16 21.38
N LYS A 63 12.56 3.05 21.05
CA LYS A 63 13.37 2.27 22.01
C LYS A 63 14.37 3.15 22.77
N GLN A 64 15.01 4.10 22.09
CA GLN A 64 15.98 5.02 22.69
C GLN A 64 15.35 6.07 23.62
N HIS A 65 14.11 6.49 23.36
CA HIS A 65 13.50 7.65 24.04
C HIS A 65 12.37 7.29 25.02
N THR A 66 11.84 6.06 25.00
CA THR A 66 10.69 5.65 25.84
C THR A 66 11.04 4.66 26.95
N GLY A 67 12.31 4.61 27.37
CA GLY A 67 12.75 3.71 28.44
C GLY A 67 12.99 2.26 28.01
N GLY A 68 13.35 2.04 26.74
CA GLY A 68 13.72 0.73 26.19
C GLY A 68 12.66 0.09 25.29
N ALA A 69 12.88 -1.17 24.94
CA ALA A 69 12.08 -1.91 23.97
C ALA A 69 10.75 -2.45 24.51
N THR A 70 10.68 -2.72 25.82
CA THR A 70 9.55 -3.41 26.47
C THR A 70 8.20 -2.69 26.32
N PRO A 71 8.11 -1.36 26.52
CA PRO A 71 6.82 -0.65 26.40
C PRO A 71 6.24 -0.74 24.98
N LEU A 72 7.08 -0.56 23.97
CA LEU A 72 6.67 -0.65 22.56
C LEU A 72 6.31 -2.08 22.17
N ALA A 73 7.10 -3.07 22.57
CA ALA A 73 6.80 -4.48 22.32
C ALA A 73 5.43 -4.91 22.89
N ASN A 74 5.12 -4.47 24.12
CA ASN A 74 3.83 -4.73 24.76
C ASN A 74 2.68 -4.02 24.03
N ALA A 75 2.88 -2.74 23.64
CA ALA A 75 1.88 -1.98 22.90
C ALA A 75 1.56 -2.63 21.55
N LEU A 76 2.58 -3.01 20.77
CA LEU A 76 2.42 -3.67 19.47
C LEU A 76 1.72 -5.04 19.60
N THR A 77 2.07 -5.82 20.63
CA THR A 77 1.43 -7.12 20.91
C THR A 77 -0.04 -6.93 21.26
N LYS A 78 -0.35 -5.96 22.13
CA LYS A 78 -1.73 -5.64 22.51
C LYS A 78 -2.56 -5.18 21.32
N MET A 79 -2.05 -4.24 20.53
CA MET A 79 -2.74 -3.75 19.32
C MET A 79 -2.99 -4.86 18.31
N THR A 80 -2.04 -5.78 18.14
CA THR A 80 -2.20 -6.93 17.23
C THR A 80 -3.32 -7.85 17.71
N ALA A 81 -3.40 -8.11 19.01
CA ALA A 81 -4.47 -8.91 19.61
C ALA A 81 -5.83 -8.21 19.50
N ASP A 82 -5.90 -6.92 19.85
CA ASP A 82 -7.13 -6.12 19.83
C ASP A 82 -7.71 -6.02 18.40
N HIS A 83 -6.85 -5.96 17.38
CA HIS A 83 -7.25 -5.88 15.98
C HIS A 83 -7.28 -7.23 15.25
N LEU A 84 -7.08 -8.35 15.95
CA LEU A 84 -7.02 -9.71 15.37
C LEU A 84 -6.10 -9.80 14.14
N SER A 85 -5.01 -9.03 14.17
CA SER A 85 -4.10 -8.91 13.04
C SER A 85 -3.23 -10.16 12.92
N HIS A 86 -2.99 -10.65 11.69
CA HIS A 86 -2.15 -11.82 11.46
C HIS A 86 -0.69 -11.50 11.81
N PRO A 87 -0.08 -12.13 12.84
CA PRO A 87 1.28 -11.79 13.29
C PRO A 87 2.39 -12.25 12.34
N SER A 88 2.11 -13.23 11.46
CA SER A 88 3.09 -13.89 10.59
C SER A 88 2.53 -14.22 9.18
N PRO A 89 2.05 -13.22 8.42
CA PRO A 89 1.56 -13.43 7.07
C PRO A 89 2.66 -13.91 6.12
N HIS A 90 2.26 -14.55 5.03
CA HIS A 90 3.18 -15.07 4.02
C HIS A 90 4.07 -13.95 3.44
N PRO A 91 5.39 -14.17 3.25
CA PRO A 91 6.33 -13.12 2.82
C PRO A 91 5.94 -12.42 1.52
N LEU A 92 5.41 -13.15 0.54
CA LEU A 92 4.94 -12.57 -0.72
C LEU A 92 3.83 -11.54 -0.51
N ARG A 93 2.90 -11.82 0.40
CA ARG A 93 1.81 -10.90 0.73
C ARG A 93 2.33 -9.65 1.43
N VAL A 94 3.32 -9.82 2.33
CA VAL A 94 3.99 -8.69 2.98
C VAL A 94 4.68 -7.81 1.94
N TRP A 95 5.41 -8.43 1.01
CA TRP A 95 6.15 -7.71 -0.01
C TRP A 95 5.23 -6.91 -0.94
N LEU A 96 4.11 -7.51 -1.37
CA LEU A 96 3.17 -6.88 -2.31
C LEU A 96 2.28 -5.81 -1.67
N ASP A 97 1.78 -6.04 -0.46
CA ASP A 97 0.62 -5.30 0.05
C ASP A 97 0.88 -4.55 1.37
N TYR A 98 1.85 -4.98 2.17
CA TYR A 98 1.99 -4.46 3.53
C TYR A 98 2.92 -3.24 3.56
N SER A 99 2.40 -2.10 4.00
CA SER A 99 3.18 -0.89 4.28
C SER A 99 4.01 -1.01 5.57
N HIS A 100 3.64 -1.92 6.48
CA HIS A 100 4.29 -2.12 7.77
C HIS A 100 4.85 -3.55 7.89
N PRO A 101 6.00 -3.74 8.56
CA PRO A 101 6.52 -5.08 8.81
C PRO A 101 5.61 -5.85 9.79
N PRO A 102 5.49 -7.19 9.64
CA PRO A 102 4.75 -8.03 10.57
C PRO A 102 5.24 -7.90 12.02
N LEU A 103 4.33 -8.13 12.98
CA LEU A 103 4.62 -8.04 14.42
C LEU A 103 5.91 -8.79 14.80
N LEU A 104 6.05 -10.05 14.35
CA LEU A 104 7.22 -10.86 14.70
C LEU A 104 8.56 -10.25 14.22
N GLN A 105 8.56 -9.55 13.08
CA GLN A 105 9.77 -8.89 12.58
C GLN A 105 10.13 -7.68 13.45
N ARG A 106 9.13 -6.90 13.88
CA ARG A 106 9.32 -5.74 14.76
C ARG A 106 9.81 -6.15 16.14
N LEU A 107 9.16 -7.15 16.76
CA LEU A 107 9.58 -7.68 18.05
C LEU A 107 11.01 -8.22 18.01
N LYS A 108 11.41 -8.87 16.91
CA LYS A 108 12.79 -9.34 16.72
C LYS A 108 13.81 -8.20 16.57
N ALA A 109 13.42 -7.07 15.96
CA ALA A 109 14.29 -5.90 15.85
C ALA A 109 14.40 -5.12 17.16
N LEU A 110 13.38 -5.22 18.02
CA LEU A 110 13.34 -4.57 19.34
C LEU A 110 14.11 -5.33 20.42
N ALA A 111 14.16 -6.67 20.32
CA ALA A 111 14.95 -7.54 21.19
C ALA A 111 16.45 -7.21 21.15
#